data_AF-A0A536ZPR1-F1
#
_entry.id   AF-A0A536ZPR1-F1
#
_cell.length_a   1.000
_cell.length_b   1.000
_cell.length_c   1.000
_cell.angle_alpha   90.00
_cell.angle_beta   90.00
_cell.angle_gamma   90.00
#
_symmetry.space_group_name_H-M   'P 1'
#
loop_
_entity.id
_entity.type
_entity.pdbx_description
1 polymer ?
#
loop_
_entity_poly.entity_id
_entity_poly.type
_entity_poly.pdbx_seq_one_letter_code
_entity_poly.pdbx_strand_id
1 'polypeptide(L)' 'MRVATWNVNSLRVRLGHLLDWLADARPDIACLQETKTEDANFPVAELRNAG' A
#
# COMPACT_ATOMS: atom_id res chain seq x y z
N MET A 1 14.66 0.97 -11.63
CA MET A 1 13.63 1.91 -11.16
C MET A 1 12.27 1.51 -11.75
N ARG A 2 11.36 1.05 -10.90
CA ARG A 2 9.98 0.61 -11.18
C ARG A 2 9.04 1.46 -10.34
N VAL A 3 8.09 2.10 -11.01
CA VAL A 3 7.03 2.88 -10.38
C VAL A 3 5.71 2.19 -10.67
N ALA A 4 4.91 1.97 -9.65
CA ALA A 4 3.61 1.35 -9.75
C ALA A 4 2.53 2.27 -9.19
N THR A 5 1.33 2.13 -9.74
CA THR A 5 0.14 2.84 -9.26
C THR A 5 -0.98 1.83 -9.06
N TRP A 6 -1.71 1.97 -7.96
CA TRP A 6 -2.84 1.08 -7.65
C TRP A 6 -3.98 1.85 -6.97
N ASN A 7 -5.13 1.85 -7.61
CA ASN A 7 -6.39 2.17 -6.96
C ASN A 7 -6.82 0.99 -6.08
N VAL A 8 -6.64 1.14 -4.76
CA VAL A 8 -6.86 0.04 -3.80
C VAL A 8 -8.31 -0.08 -3.35
N ASN A 9 -9.16 0.91 -3.63
CA ASN A 9 -10.56 0.95 -3.23
C ASN A 9 -10.77 0.48 -1.77
N SER A 10 -10.28 1.28 -0.82
CA SER A 10 -10.13 1.00 0.62
C SER A 10 -8.85 0.24 0.99
N LEU A 11 -7.85 1.00 1.44
CA LEU A 11 -6.53 0.51 1.85
C LEU A 11 -6.64 -0.46 3.02
N ARG A 12 -7.42 -0.16 4.06
CA ARG A 12 -7.54 -1.03 5.23
C ARG A 12 -8.12 -2.40 4.89
N VAL A 13 -9.11 -2.45 4.00
CA VAL A 13 -9.71 -3.71 3.54
C VAL A 13 -8.74 -4.51 2.67
N ARG A 14 -7.82 -3.85 1.97
CA ARG A 14 -6.84 -4.45 1.05
C ARG A 14 -5.42 -4.51 1.59
N LEU A 15 -5.20 -4.21 2.87
CA LEU A 15 -3.85 -4.08 3.42
C LEU A 15 -3.05 -5.37 3.25
N GLY A 16 -3.63 -6.53 3.55
CA GLY A 16 -2.96 -7.83 3.34
C GLY A 16 -2.54 -8.03 1.88
N HIS A 17 -3.45 -7.82 0.93
CA HIS A 17 -3.14 -7.96 -0.50
C HIS A 17 -2.05 -6.99 -0.97
N LEU A 18 -2.03 -5.77 -0.42
CA LEU A 18 -0.99 -4.79 -0.72
C LEU A 18 0.38 -5.26 -0.20
N LEU A 19 0.45 -5.76 1.04
CA LEU A 19 1.69 -6.24 1.64
C LEU A 19 2.24 -7.45 0.88
N ASP A 20 1.39 -8.41 0.52
CA ASP A 20 1.78 -9.56 -0.29
C ASP A 20 2.33 -9.12 -1.64
N TRP A 21 1.63 -8.18 -2.31
CA TRP A 21 2.07 -7.66 -3.60
C TRP A 21 3.39 -6.86 -3.52
N LEU A 22 3.60 -6.08 -2.45
CA LEU A 22 4.85 -5.35 -2.24
C LEU A 22 6.04 -6.31 -2.05
N ALA A 23 5.85 -7.40 -1.31
CA ALA A 23 6.87 -8.42 -1.10
C ALA A 23 7.28 -9.12 -2.41
N ASP A 24 6.32 -9.37 -3.29
CA ASP A 24 6.54 -10.04 -4.57
C ASP A 24 7.10 -9.09 -5.65
N ALA A 25 6.40 -7.97 -5.89
CA ALA A 25 6.68 -7.07 -7.01
C ALA A 25 7.89 -6.16 -6.77
N ARG A 26 8.15 -5.81 -5.49
CA ARG A 26 9.23 -4.93 -5.03
C ARG A 26 9.44 -3.69 -5.92
N PRO A 27 8.41 -2.82 -6.09
CA PRO A 27 8.58 -1.55 -6.81
C PRO A 27 9.47 -0.60 -6.01
N ASP A 28 10.16 0.33 -6.69
CA ASP A 28 10.90 1.40 -6.01
C ASP A 28 9.94 2.46 -5.45
N ILE A 29 8.81 2.69 -6.12
CA ILE A 29 7.74 3.61 -5.68
C ILE A 29 6.38 2.97 -5.96
N ALA A 30 5.50 2.96 -4.97
CA ALA A 30 4.10 2.57 -5.09
C ALA A 30 3.18 3.74 -4.72
N CYS A 31 2.38 4.23 -5.68
CA CYS A 31 1.39 5.27 -5.46
C CYS A 31 0.00 4.64 -5.30
N LEU A 32 -0.68 4.94 -4.20
CA LEU A 32 -2.01 4.38 -3.90
C LEU A 32 -3.10 5.45 -4.11
N GLN A 33 -4.22 5.05 -4.70
CA GLN A 33 -5.43 5.88 -4.85
C GLN A 33 -6.62 5.22 -4.16
N GLU A 34 -7.64 6.03 -3.83
CA GLU A 34 -8.85 5.56 -3.13
C GLU A 34 -8.53 4.79 -1.84
N THR A 35 -7.61 5.31 -1.03
CA THR A 35 -7.26 4.68 0.26
C THR A 35 -8.47 4.63 1.20
N LYS A 36 -9.42 5.57 1.07
CA LYS A 36 -10.68 5.64 1.84
C LYS A 36 -10.46 5.44 3.35
N THR A 37 -9.37 6.00 3.85
CA THR A 37 -8.99 5.98 5.26
C THR A 37 -8.61 7.39 5.67
N GLU A 38 -8.98 7.76 6.89
CA GLU A 38 -8.50 8.98 7.53
C GLU A 38 -7.03 8.83 7.92
N ASP A 39 -6.32 9.94 8.07
CA ASP A 39 -4.89 9.98 8.39
C ASP A 39 -4.58 9.27 9.72
N ALA A 40 -5.42 9.46 10.75
CA ALA A 40 -5.27 8.80 12.04
C ALA A 40 -5.35 7.27 11.96
N ASN A 41 -5.98 6.76 10.90
CA ASN A 41 -6.19 5.34 10.66
C ASN A 41 -5.24 4.78 9.59
N PHE A 42 -4.37 5.59 9.00
CA PHE A 42 -3.46 5.14 7.94
C PHE A 42 -2.44 4.11 8.49
N PRO A 43 -2.23 2.96 7.82
CA PRO A 43 -1.40 1.87 8.32
C PRO A 43 0.11 2.14 8.12
N VAL A 44 0.62 3.21 8.73
CA VAL A 44 2.00 3.66 8.56
C VAL A 44 3.00 2.62 9.07
N ALA A 45 2.69 1.96 10.19
CA ALA A 45 3.60 0.99 10.80
C ALA A 45 3.75 -0.27 9.94
N GLU A 46 2.64 -0.79 9.44
CA GLU A 46 2.59 -1.97 8.59
C GLU A 46 3.33 -1.72 7.27
N LEU A 47 3.11 -0.55 6.64
CA LEU A 47 3.79 -0.18 5.40
C LEU A 47 5.30 0.04 5.60
N ARG A 48 5.73 0.65 6.71
CA ARG A 48 7.17 0.80 7.04
C ARG A 48 7.85 -0.54 7.31
N ASN A 49 7.14 -1.50 7.89
CA ASN A 49 7.68 -2.83 8.15
C ASN A 49 7.81 -3.67 6.86
N ALA A 50 7.12 -3.29 5.78
CA ALA A 50 7.16 -3.98 4.50
C ALA A 50 8.44 -3.70 3.68
N GLY A 51 9.22 -2.68 4.06
CA GLY A 51 10.46 -2.25 3.38
C GLY A 51 10.34 -0.86 2.80
#